data_AF-A0A453MM78-F1
#
_entry.id   AF-A0A453MM78-F1
#
_cell.length_a   1.000
_cell.length_b   1.000
_cell.length_c   1.000
_cell.angle_alpha   90.00
_cell.angle_beta   90.00
_cell.angle_gamma   90.00
#
_symmetry.space_group_name_H-M   'P 1'
#
loop_
_entity.id
_entity.type
_entity.pdbx_description
1 polymer ?
#
loop_
_entity_poly.entity_id
_entity_poly.type
_entity_poly.pdbx_seq_one_letter_code
_entity_poly.pdbx_strand_id
1 'polypeptide(L)'
;MLKATLATQCRWRGRIARKELRQLKMAAKETGALQAAKSKLEKEVEELTWRLQVEKRIRSDLEEAKEAKIQENKKLQSQLQELQQQFKETKELLKKEQETSKAASEKAEKVTLVPEIRVDETQVNELTAENEKLTAENEKLKTLVSSLETKIEETEERFKDQDQVREESLKKATEAESQLNQLKNAFLSLREKLASAEAEIINLRQHAARPRPDPLLNMHKKSNLSVPADEQQSPPTPMEFGRRSLIERHQESVEALINCVNENIGFSEGKPVAAITIYKCLLHWRTFEAEKTNIFDRLIQIFSSAMQKQDSNADLAYWLSNASSLLIILQKSLKPAGTVTTPLKRT
;
A
#
# COMPACT_ATOMS: atom_id res chain seq x y z
N MET A 1 67.11 21.67 42.96
CA MET A 1 65.84 21.39 43.67
C MET A 1 64.64 22.09 43.02
N LEU A 2 64.63 23.43 42.92
CA LEU A 2 63.52 24.21 42.32
C LEU A 2 63.06 23.82 40.90
N LYS A 3 64.00 23.50 40.00
CA LYS A 3 63.65 23.08 38.62
C LYS A 3 62.89 21.75 38.58
N ALA A 4 63.21 20.83 39.49
CA ALA A 4 62.57 19.51 39.56
C ALA A 4 61.15 19.61 40.14
N THR A 5 60.95 20.43 41.18
CA THR A 5 59.62 20.67 41.77
C THR A 5 58.69 21.41 40.81
N LEU A 6 59.21 22.38 40.06
CA LEU A 6 58.44 23.04 38.99
C LEU A 6 58.02 22.03 37.91
N ALA A 7 58.94 21.17 37.47
CA ALA A 7 58.65 20.15 36.46
C ALA A 7 57.60 19.13 36.93
N THR A 8 57.65 18.67 38.18
CA THR A 8 56.65 17.75 38.74
C THR A 8 55.29 18.43 38.90
N GLN A 9 55.25 19.68 39.35
CA GLN A 9 54.01 20.46 39.48
C GLN A 9 53.36 20.73 38.11
N CYS A 10 54.14 21.14 37.10
CA CYS A 10 53.65 21.31 35.73
C CYS A 10 53.11 19.99 35.15
N ARG A 11 53.83 18.88 35.36
CA ARG A 11 53.39 17.55 34.93
C ARG A 11 52.09 17.12 35.62
N TRP A 12 51.95 17.41 36.91
CA TRP A 12 50.74 17.10 37.68
C TRP A 12 49.54 17.92 37.20
N ARG A 13 49.71 19.24 37.04
CA ARG A 13 48.68 20.13 36.46
C ARG A 13 48.24 19.69 35.08
N GLY A 14 49.20 19.33 34.22
CA GLY A 14 48.90 18.78 32.90
C GLY A 14 48.17 17.44 32.92
N ARG A 15 48.42 16.59 33.93
CA ARG A 15 47.68 15.33 34.11
C ARG A 15 46.24 15.58 34.54
N ILE A 16 46.01 16.49 35.49
CA ILE A 16 44.67 16.88 35.95
C ILE A 16 43.86 17.47 34.79
N ALA A 17 44.41 18.46 34.07
CA ALA A 17 43.73 19.10 32.95
C ALA A 17 43.33 18.10 31.84
N ARG A 18 44.18 17.09 31.56
CA ARG A 18 43.82 16.02 30.61
C ARG A 18 42.70 15.11 31.12
N LYS A 19 42.63 14.85 32.43
CA LYS A 19 41.54 14.05 33.02
C LYS A 19 40.22 14.81 32.94
N GLU A 20 40.22 16.09 33.30
CA GLU A 20 39.06 16.99 33.21
C GLU A 20 38.57 17.12 31.76
N LEU A 21 39.48 17.33 30.80
CA LEU A 21 39.13 17.40 29.38
C LEU A 21 38.47 16.09 28.89
N ARG A 22 38.93 14.93 29.34
CA ARG A 22 38.30 13.64 28.98
C ARG A 22 36.90 13.53 29.57
N GLN A 23 36.72 13.94 30.83
CA GLN A 23 35.40 13.95 31.47
C GLN A 23 34.43 14.89 30.74
N LEU A 24 34.86 16.12 30.42
CA LEU A 24 34.06 17.07 29.65
C LEU A 24 33.69 16.53 28.26
N LYS A 25 34.63 15.85 27.58
CA LYS A 25 34.36 15.20 26.28
C LYS A 25 33.34 14.06 26.39
N MET A 26 33.38 13.27 27.46
CA MET A 26 32.40 12.20 27.67
C MET A 26 31.02 12.79 27.99
N ALA A 27 30.95 13.76 28.90
CA ALA A 27 29.71 14.46 29.22
C ALA A 27 29.09 15.12 27.98
N ALA A 28 29.88 15.75 27.11
CA ALA A 28 29.40 16.34 25.87
C ALA A 28 28.86 15.30 24.86
N LYS A 29 29.44 14.10 24.83
CA LYS A 29 28.92 13.00 24.00
C LYS A 29 27.62 12.45 24.57
N GLU A 30 27.55 12.30 25.90
CA GLU A 30 26.35 11.84 26.61
C GLU A 30 25.18 12.82 26.44
N THR A 31 25.43 14.13 26.55
CA THR A 31 24.39 15.14 26.28
C THR A 31 23.92 15.11 24.82
N GLY A 32 24.83 14.92 23.86
CA GLY A 32 24.47 14.73 22.46
C GLY A 32 23.61 13.49 22.22
N ALA A 33 23.91 12.37 22.89
CA ALA A 33 23.12 11.14 22.82
C ALA A 33 21.74 11.32 23.46
N LEU A 34 21.67 11.96 24.63
CA LEU A 34 20.42 12.27 25.31
C LEU A 34 19.55 13.22 24.50
N GLN A 35 20.13 14.24 23.87
CA GLN A 35 19.39 15.14 22.99
C GLN A 35 18.84 14.40 21.76
N ALA A 36 19.60 13.49 21.16
CA ALA A 36 19.12 12.67 20.05
C ALA A 36 17.97 11.74 20.46
N ALA A 37 18.06 11.11 21.63
CA ALA A 37 17.00 10.28 22.18
C ALA A 37 15.74 11.11 22.49
N LYS A 38 15.91 12.29 23.09
CA LYS A 38 14.82 13.23 23.36
C LYS A 38 14.11 13.65 22.07
N SER A 39 14.86 14.10 21.06
CA SER A 39 14.27 14.49 19.77
C SER A 39 13.61 13.32 19.03
N LYS A 40 14.06 12.08 19.25
CA LYS A 40 13.39 10.89 18.71
C LYS A 40 12.06 10.65 19.43
N LEU A 41 12.05 10.71 20.76
CA LEU A 41 10.84 10.56 21.56
C LEU A 41 9.83 11.68 21.31
N GLU A 42 10.28 12.93 21.14
CA GLU A 42 9.41 14.06 20.79
C GLU A 42 8.67 13.77 19.47
N LYS A 43 9.37 13.26 18.45
CA LYS A 43 8.76 12.86 17.17
C LYS A 43 7.78 11.69 17.32
N GLU A 44 8.14 10.66 18.09
CA GLU A 44 7.26 9.51 18.34
C GLU A 44 5.99 9.95 19.08
N VAL A 45 6.09 10.89 20.03
CA VAL A 45 4.95 11.45 20.75
C VAL A 45 4.07 12.28 19.81
N GLU A 46 4.64 13.13 18.96
CA GLU A 46 3.90 13.88 17.95
C GLU A 46 3.16 12.96 16.98
N GLU A 47 3.83 11.91 16.50
CA GLU A 47 3.23 10.92 15.61
C GLU A 47 2.09 10.15 16.29
N LEU A 48 2.30 9.66 17.52
CA LEU A 48 1.27 8.95 18.27
C LEU A 48 0.09 9.85 18.61
N THR A 49 0.34 11.12 18.94
CA THR A 49 -0.70 12.12 19.17
C THR A 49 -1.53 12.33 17.91
N TRP A 50 -0.87 12.41 16.74
CA TRP A 50 -1.57 12.55 15.47
C TRP A 50 -2.39 11.29 15.14
N ARG A 51 -1.80 10.09 15.25
CA ARG A 51 -2.52 8.82 15.06
C ARG A 51 -3.74 8.70 15.95
N LEU A 52 -3.61 9.04 17.23
CA LEU A 52 -4.72 9.01 18.19
C LEU A 52 -5.86 9.95 17.77
N GLN A 53 -5.54 11.15 17.27
CA GLN A 53 -6.56 12.11 16.84
C GLN A 53 -7.27 11.65 15.56
N VAL A 54 -6.55 11.05 14.61
CA VAL A 54 -7.15 10.39 13.44
C VAL A 54 -8.08 9.26 13.87
N GLU A 55 -7.60 8.37 14.75
CA GLU A 55 -8.39 7.23 15.21
C GLU A 55 -9.67 7.68 15.94
N LYS A 56 -9.60 8.74 16.75
CA LYS A 56 -10.79 9.34 17.38
C LYS A 56 -11.81 9.84 16.36
N ARG A 57 -11.36 10.49 15.28
CA ARG A 57 -12.27 10.92 14.19
C ARG A 57 -12.91 9.72 13.50
N ILE A 58 -12.11 8.73 13.10
CA ILE A 58 -12.61 7.51 12.46
C ILE A 58 -13.63 6.79 13.36
N ARG A 59 -13.38 6.70 14.68
CA ARG A 59 -14.33 6.09 15.62
C ARG A 59 -15.64 6.88 15.68
N SER A 60 -15.59 8.21 15.72
CA SER A 60 -16.79 9.07 15.68
C SER A 60 -17.58 8.85 14.39
N ASP A 61 -16.91 8.90 13.23
CA ASP A 61 -17.54 8.70 11.93
C ASP A 61 -18.19 7.31 11.82
N LEU A 62 -17.54 6.28 12.38
CA LEU A 62 -18.09 4.92 12.43
C LEU A 62 -19.30 4.80 13.37
N GLU A 63 -19.30 5.49 14.51
CA GLU A 63 -20.44 5.53 15.42
C GLU A 63 -21.63 6.26 14.78
N GLU A 64 -21.39 7.39 14.12
CA GLU A 64 -22.43 8.11 13.36
C GLU A 64 -23.01 7.26 12.22
N ALA A 65 -22.16 6.57 11.47
CA ALA A 65 -22.61 5.66 10.41
C ALA A 65 -23.42 4.46 10.96
N LYS A 66 -23.07 3.94 12.14
CA LYS A 66 -23.84 2.90 12.81
C LYS A 66 -25.20 3.41 13.27
N GLU A 67 -25.25 4.60 13.86
CA GLU A 67 -26.50 5.21 14.31
C GLU A 67 -27.44 5.49 13.12
N ALA A 68 -26.91 5.99 12.00
CA ALA A 68 -27.68 6.18 10.77
C ALA A 68 -28.29 4.87 10.25
N LYS A 69 -27.52 3.77 10.25
CA LYS A 69 -28.02 2.44 9.86
C LYS A 69 -29.07 1.89 10.82
N ILE A 70 -28.95 2.16 12.11
CA ILE A 70 -29.96 1.75 13.12
C ILE A 70 -31.26 2.51 12.86
N GLN A 71 -31.19 3.82 12.60
CA GLN A 71 -32.36 4.64 12.27
C GLN A 71 -33.04 4.19 10.97
N GLU A 72 -32.27 3.89 9.92
CA GLU A 72 -32.80 3.36 8.67
C GLU A 72 -33.49 2.01 8.87
N ASN A 73 -32.86 1.09 9.61
CA ASN A 73 -33.48 -0.20 9.94
C ASN A 73 -34.80 -0.03 10.71
N LYS A 74 -34.85 0.91 11.66
CA LYS A 74 -36.09 1.23 12.39
C LYS A 74 -37.17 1.75 11.44
N LYS A 75 -36.82 2.61 10.48
CA LYS A 75 -37.75 3.10 9.45
C LYS A 75 -38.25 1.97 8.57
N LEU A 76 -37.36 1.12 8.06
CA LEU A 76 -37.73 -0.04 7.25
C LEU A 76 -38.64 -1.02 8.02
N GLN A 77 -38.36 -1.27 9.30
CA GLN A 77 -39.23 -2.07 10.16
C GLN A 77 -40.63 -1.47 10.29
N SER A 78 -40.75 -0.15 10.49
CA SER A 78 -42.05 0.52 10.54
C SER A 78 -42.83 0.42 9.21
N GLN A 79 -42.16 0.61 8.07
CA GLN A 79 -42.78 0.49 6.75
C GLN A 79 -43.24 -0.95 6.48
N LEU A 80 -42.45 -1.94 6.90
CA LEU A 80 -42.82 -3.36 6.77
C LEU A 80 -44.05 -3.69 7.63
N GLN A 81 -44.12 -3.19 8.87
CA GLN A 81 -45.30 -3.35 9.71
C GLN A 81 -46.54 -2.68 9.11
N GLU A 82 -46.40 -1.49 8.54
CA GLU A 82 -47.49 -0.78 7.87
C GLU A 82 -48.00 -1.54 6.64
N LEU A 83 -47.11 -2.04 5.78
CA LEU A 83 -47.49 -2.89 4.65
C LEU A 83 -48.15 -4.19 5.08
N GLN A 84 -47.66 -4.82 6.16
CA GLN A 84 -48.31 -6.01 6.73
C GLN A 84 -49.72 -5.71 7.23
N GLN A 85 -49.95 -4.53 7.83
CA GLN A 85 -51.26 -4.10 8.29
C GLN A 85 -52.19 -3.85 7.11
N GLN A 86 -51.74 -3.13 6.08
CA GLN A 86 -52.52 -2.93 4.86
C GLN A 86 -52.86 -4.25 4.15
N PHE A 87 -51.92 -5.21 4.13
CA PHE A 87 -52.18 -6.54 3.59
C PHE A 87 -53.28 -7.28 4.35
N LYS A 88 -53.32 -7.16 5.69
CA LYS A 88 -54.41 -7.75 6.50
C LYS A 88 -55.75 -7.07 6.21
N GLU A 89 -55.77 -5.74 6.15
CA GLU A 89 -56.98 -4.96 5.88
C GLU A 89 -57.55 -5.27 4.50
N THR A 90 -56.72 -5.28 3.45
CA THR A 90 -57.13 -5.67 2.09
C THR A 90 -57.62 -7.11 2.01
N LYS A 91 -56.98 -8.05 2.72
CA LYS A 91 -57.43 -9.44 2.81
C LYS A 91 -58.79 -9.57 3.50
N GLU A 92 -59.05 -8.76 4.53
CA GLU A 92 -60.36 -8.72 5.20
C GLU A 92 -61.45 -8.12 4.30
N LEU A 93 -61.14 -7.04 3.57
CA LEU A 93 -62.06 -6.45 2.59
C LEU A 93 -62.42 -7.44 1.48
N LEU A 94 -61.43 -8.16 0.94
CA LEU A 94 -61.65 -9.18 -0.09
C LEU A 94 -62.55 -10.32 0.41
N LYS A 95 -62.37 -10.78 1.67
CA LYS A 95 -63.26 -11.79 2.26
C LYS A 95 -64.70 -11.28 2.38
N LYS A 96 -64.89 -10.03 2.83
CA LYS A 96 -66.22 -9.42 2.92
C LYS A 96 -66.89 -9.34 1.55
N GLU A 97 -66.14 -8.98 0.51
CA GLU A 97 -66.64 -8.94 -0.87
C GLU A 97 -66.99 -10.34 -1.41
N GLN A 98 -66.21 -11.37 -1.08
CA GLN A 98 -66.53 -12.75 -1.42
C GLN A 98 -67.79 -13.25 -0.71
N GLU A 99 -67.99 -12.89 0.55
CA GLU A 99 -69.19 -13.26 1.32
C GLU A 99 -70.44 -12.54 0.79
N THR A 100 -70.35 -11.25 0.43
CA THR A 100 -71.46 -10.53 -0.20
C THR A 100 -71.78 -11.07 -1.59
N SER A 101 -70.77 -11.43 -2.37
CA SER A 101 -70.94 -12.09 -3.69
C SER A 101 -71.60 -13.46 -3.55
N LYS A 102 -71.20 -14.28 -2.58
CA LYS A 102 -71.86 -15.57 -2.29
C LYS A 102 -73.29 -15.40 -1.80
N ALA A 103 -73.56 -14.41 -0.93
CA ALA A 103 -74.92 -14.12 -0.47
C ALA A 103 -75.81 -13.57 -1.61
N ALA A 104 -75.23 -12.84 -2.57
CA ALA A 104 -75.93 -12.43 -3.79
C ALA A 104 -76.19 -13.62 -4.72
N SER A 105 -75.25 -14.57 -4.82
CA SER A 105 -75.42 -15.84 -5.55
C SER A 105 -76.51 -16.71 -4.93
N GLU A 106 -76.54 -16.91 -3.60
CA GLU A 106 -77.60 -17.68 -2.92
C GLU A 106 -78.98 -17.00 -3.03
N LYS A 107 -79.02 -15.66 -3.06
CA LYS A 107 -80.27 -14.91 -3.31
C LYS A 107 -80.74 -15.01 -4.75
N ALA A 108 -79.82 -15.08 -5.71
CA ALA A 108 -80.13 -15.39 -7.11
C ALA A 108 -80.58 -16.85 -7.27
N GLU A 109 -80.00 -17.78 -6.52
CA GLU A 109 -80.36 -19.21 -6.51
C GLU A 109 -81.74 -19.47 -5.88
N LYS A 110 -82.23 -18.59 -5.00
CA LYS A 110 -83.58 -18.69 -4.40
C LYS A 110 -84.69 -18.02 -5.22
N VAL A 111 -84.37 -17.39 -6.34
CA VAL A 111 -85.34 -16.81 -7.28
C VAL A 111 -84.97 -17.23 -8.70
N THR A 112 -85.18 -18.48 -9.07
CA THR A 112 -85.56 -18.82 -10.46
C THR A 112 -86.24 -20.19 -10.52
N LEU A 113 -87.57 -20.19 -10.57
CA LEU A 113 -88.31 -21.20 -11.32
C LEU A 113 -87.93 -21.02 -12.79
N VAL A 114 -87.44 -22.11 -13.39
CA VAL A 114 -87.15 -22.29 -14.82
C VAL A 114 -88.12 -21.48 -15.70
N PRO A 115 -87.59 -20.62 -16.58
CA PRO A 115 -88.11 -20.49 -17.93
C PRO A 115 -87.07 -21.09 -18.87
N GLU A 116 -87.53 -22.01 -19.70
CA GLU A 116 -86.78 -22.59 -20.80
C GLU A 116 -86.33 -21.46 -21.74
N ILE A 117 -85.04 -21.11 -21.67
CA ILE A 117 -84.43 -20.12 -22.55
C ILE A 117 -84.18 -20.83 -23.88
N ARG A 118 -84.97 -20.43 -24.87
CA ARG A 118 -84.65 -20.58 -26.28
C ARG A 118 -83.29 -19.93 -26.51
N VAL A 119 -82.28 -20.74 -26.80
CA VAL A 119 -80.90 -20.31 -27.03
C VAL A 119 -80.89 -19.35 -28.23
N ASP A 120 -80.62 -18.07 -27.98
CA ASP A 120 -80.23 -17.13 -29.02
C ASP A 120 -78.83 -17.55 -29.50
N GLU A 121 -78.73 -18.05 -30.73
CA GLU A 121 -77.46 -18.50 -31.34
C GLU A 121 -76.36 -17.41 -31.31
N THR A 122 -76.75 -16.14 -31.20
CA THR A 122 -75.83 -14.99 -31.12
C THR A 122 -75.06 -14.91 -29.80
N GLN A 123 -75.69 -15.19 -28.64
CA GLN A 123 -75.00 -15.14 -27.35
C GLN A 123 -74.03 -16.30 -27.16
N VAL A 124 -74.35 -17.47 -27.72
CA VAL A 124 -73.43 -18.63 -27.73
C VAL A 124 -72.20 -18.32 -28.57
N ASN A 125 -72.35 -17.63 -29.71
CA ASN A 125 -71.24 -17.21 -30.55
C ASN A 125 -70.34 -16.15 -29.87
N GLU A 126 -70.92 -15.22 -29.09
CA GLU A 126 -70.13 -14.25 -28.32
C GLU A 126 -69.36 -14.92 -27.17
N LEU A 127 -70.01 -15.80 -26.41
CA LEU A 127 -69.36 -16.53 -25.31
C LEU A 127 -68.28 -17.50 -25.82
N THR A 128 -68.45 -18.10 -26.99
CA THR A 128 -67.41 -18.94 -27.61
C THR A 128 -66.22 -18.11 -28.07
N ALA A 129 -66.44 -16.94 -28.69
CA ALA A 129 -65.36 -16.02 -29.06
C ALA A 129 -64.59 -15.47 -27.84
N GLU A 130 -65.28 -15.19 -26.74
CA GLU A 130 -64.63 -14.77 -25.48
C GLU A 130 -63.79 -15.90 -24.87
N ASN A 131 -64.29 -17.14 -24.88
CA ASN A 131 -63.53 -18.31 -24.45
C ASN A 131 -62.29 -18.57 -25.33
N GLU A 132 -62.39 -18.39 -26.64
CA GLU A 132 -61.24 -18.46 -27.56
C GLU A 132 -60.19 -17.38 -27.25
N LYS A 133 -60.63 -16.17 -26.89
CA LYS A 133 -59.72 -15.10 -26.49
C LYS A 133 -59.04 -15.38 -25.15
N LEU A 134 -59.80 -15.88 -24.15
CA LEU A 134 -59.27 -16.27 -22.85
C LEU A 134 -58.32 -17.47 -22.95
N THR A 135 -58.58 -18.43 -23.84
CA THR A 135 -57.66 -19.56 -24.08
C THR A 135 -56.38 -19.09 -24.76
N ALA A 136 -56.45 -18.19 -25.74
CA ALA A 136 -55.26 -17.59 -26.37
C ALA A 136 -54.42 -16.77 -25.37
N GLU A 137 -55.06 -16.04 -24.46
CA GLU A 137 -54.35 -15.31 -23.40
C GLU A 137 -53.70 -16.26 -22.38
N ASN A 138 -54.38 -17.35 -21.99
CA ASN A 138 -53.79 -18.37 -21.13
C ASN A 138 -52.56 -19.04 -21.77
N GLU A 139 -52.60 -19.34 -23.07
CA GLU A 139 -51.44 -19.87 -23.78
C GLU A 139 -50.27 -18.86 -23.78
N LYS A 140 -50.54 -17.57 -24.01
CA LYS A 140 -49.51 -16.51 -23.90
C LYS A 140 -48.93 -16.43 -22.49
N LEU A 141 -49.77 -16.42 -21.45
CA LEU A 141 -49.32 -16.40 -20.06
C LEU A 141 -48.45 -17.63 -19.75
N LYS A 142 -48.84 -18.81 -20.24
CA LYS A 142 -48.09 -20.05 -20.08
C LYS A 142 -46.70 -19.97 -20.71
N THR A 143 -46.59 -19.45 -21.93
CA THR A 143 -45.28 -19.22 -22.58
C THR A 143 -44.40 -18.24 -21.80
N LEU A 144 -45.00 -17.19 -21.23
CA LEU A 144 -44.30 -16.17 -20.47
C LEU A 144 -43.82 -16.72 -19.12
N VAL A 145 -44.63 -17.55 -18.45
CA VAL A 145 -44.24 -18.26 -17.23
C VAL A 145 -43.05 -19.19 -17.51
N SER A 146 -43.11 -20.02 -18.55
CA SER A 146 -41.96 -20.89 -18.91
C SER A 146 -40.70 -20.09 -19.28
N SER A 147 -40.85 -18.92 -19.92
CA SER A 147 -39.71 -18.03 -20.17
C SER A 147 -39.13 -17.40 -18.89
N LEU A 148 -39.95 -17.15 -17.88
CA LEU A 148 -39.48 -16.63 -16.60
C LEU A 148 -38.83 -17.73 -15.76
N GLU A 149 -39.38 -18.94 -15.75
CA GLU A 149 -38.81 -20.11 -15.08
C GLU A 149 -37.39 -20.40 -15.61
N THR A 150 -37.22 -20.46 -16.93
CA THR A 150 -35.90 -20.64 -17.55
C THR A 150 -34.90 -19.54 -17.19
N LYS A 151 -35.34 -18.26 -17.17
CA LYS A 151 -34.49 -17.15 -16.72
C LYS A 151 -34.10 -17.25 -15.25
N ILE A 152 -35.00 -17.73 -14.40
CA ILE A 152 -34.72 -17.94 -12.97
C ILE A 152 -33.65 -19.02 -12.83
N GLU A 153 -33.81 -20.18 -13.49
CA GLU A 153 -32.82 -21.26 -13.50
C GLU A 153 -31.43 -20.77 -13.97
N GLU A 154 -31.37 -20.04 -15.08
CA GLU A 154 -30.11 -19.45 -15.59
C GLU A 154 -29.48 -18.45 -14.61
N THR A 155 -30.29 -17.66 -13.88
CA THR A 155 -29.76 -16.75 -12.86
C THR A 155 -29.26 -17.48 -11.62
N GLU A 156 -29.92 -18.56 -11.21
CA GLU A 156 -29.48 -19.40 -10.10
C GLU A 156 -28.18 -20.13 -10.43
N GLU A 157 -28.03 -20.64 -11.65
CA GLU A 157 -26.80 -21.27 -12.13
C GLU A 157 -25.63 -20.26 -12.14
N ARG A 158 -25.83 -19.08 -12.74
CA ARG A 158 -24.81 -18.01 -12.71
C ARG A 158 -24.41 -17.59 -11.30
N PHE A 159 -25.37 -17.56 -10.36
CA PHE A 159 -25.08 -17.23 -8.98
C PHE A 159 -24.22 -18.32 -8.32
N LYS A 160 -24.53 -19.61 -8.54
CA LYS A 160 -23.72 -20.73 -8.05
C LYS A 160 -22.30 -20.67 -8.59
N ASP A 161 -22.12 -20.42 -9.88
CA ASP A 161 -20.80 -20.31 -10.51
C ASP A 161 -20.00 -19.13 -9.93
N GLN A 162 -20.63 -17.97 -9.75
CA GLN A 162 -19.99 -16.81 -9.12
C GLN A 162 -19.58 -17.09 -7.67
N ASP A 163 -20.39 -17.83 -6.92
CA ASP A 163 -20.08 -18.17 -5.55
C ASP A 163 -18.90 -19.17 -5.45
N GLN A 164 -18.84 -20.15 -6.37
CA GLN A 164 -17.68 -21.05 -6.48
C GLN A 164 -16.40 -20.27 -6.80
N VAL A 165 -16.43 -19.37 -7.79
CA VAL A 165 -15.26 -18.53 -8.15
C VAL A 165 -14.84 -17.64 -6.98
N ARG A 166 -15.79 -17.09 -6.23
CA ARG A 166 -15.52 -16.30 -5.03
C ARG A 166 -14.85 -17.16 -3.94
N GLU A 167 -15.35 -18.36 -3.70
CA GLU A 167 -14.79 -19.28 -2.70
C GLU A 167 -13.37 -19.72 -3.06
N GLU A 168 -13.11 -20.03 -4.34
CA GLU A 168 -11.76 -20.32 -4.83
C GLU A 168 -10.81 -19.13 -4.69
N SER A 169 -11.28 -17.92 -5.00
CA SER A 169 -10.50 -16.70 -4.85
C SER A 169 -10.16 -16.42 -3.38
N LEU A 170 -11.10 -16.69 -2.46
CA LEU A 170 -10.90 -16.59 -1.03
C LEU A 170 -9.86 -17.59 -0.52
N LYS A 171 -9.93 -18.85 -0.97
CA LYS A 171 -8.94 -19.90 -0.64
C LYS A 171 -7.53 -19.51 -1.09
N LYS A 172 -7.39 -18.96 -2.31
CA LYS A 172 -6.09 -18.46 -2.81
C LYS A 172 -5.57 -17.29 -1.98
N ALA A 173 -6.45 -16.38 -1.55
CA ALA A 173 -6.07 -15.24 -0.71
C ALA A 173 -5.56 -15.71 0.67
N THR A 174 -6.25 -16.65 1.33
CA THR A 174 -5.83 -17.17 2.63
C THR A 174 -4.53 -17.97 2.55
N GLU A 175 -4.29 -18.71 1.47
CA GLU A 175 -3.02 -19.38 1.22
C GLU A 175 -1.87 -18.37 1.06
N ALA A 176 -2.07 -17.31 0.27
CA ALA A 176 -1.08 -16.25 0.11
C ALA A 176 -0.78 -15.51 1.42
N GLU A 177 -1.79 -15.24 2.25
CA GLU A 177 -1.60 -14.69 3.60
C GLU A 177 -0.77 -15.60 4.49
N SER A 178 -1.01 -16.92 4.43
CA SER A 178 -0.23 -17.90 5.18
C SER A 178 1.25 -17.91 4.74
N GLN A 179 1.52 -17.82 3.44
CA GLN A 179 2.88 -17.71 2.88
C GLN A 179 3.56 -16.40 3.30
N LEU A 180 2.83 -15.28 3.28
CA LEU A 180 3.33 -13.99 3.73
C LEU A 180 3.71 -14.04 5.21
N ASN A 181 2.87 -14.66 6.05
CA ASN A 181 3.16 -14.84 7.47
C ASN A 181 4.40 -15.73 7.70
N GLN A 182 4.57 -16.80 6.93
CA GLN A 182 5.79 -17.63 6.98
C GLN A 182 7.04 -16.82 6.61
N LEU A 183 6.98 -16.04 5.52
CA LEU A 183 8.08 -15.17 5.10
C LEU A 183 8.39 -14.09 6.14
N LYS A 184 7.36 -13.48 6.73
CA LYS A 184 7.50 -12.48 7.81
C LYS A 184 8.22 -13.07 9.02
N ASN A 185 7.87 -14.29 9.43
CA ASN A 185 8.54 -14.99 10.52
C ASN A 185 10.01 -15.32 10.18
N ALA A 186 10.27 -15.79 8.95
CA ALA A 186 11.63 -16.05 8.49
C ALA A 186 12.48 -14.77 8.48
N PHE A 187 11.90 -13.65 8.04
CA PHE A 187 12.56 -12.34 8.03
C PHE A 187 12.91 -11.85 9.45
N LEU A 188 11.98 -12.00 10.40
CA LEU A 188 12.23 -11.67 11.81
C LEU A 188 13.38 -12.51 12.38
N SER A 189 13.38 -13.82 12.13
CA SER A 189 14.46 -14.71 12.57
C SER A 189 15.82 -14.35 11.94
N LEU A 190 15.85 -14.00 10.65
CA LEU A 190 17.08 -13.54 9.99
C LEU A 190 17.57 -12.21 10.58
N ARG A 191 16.66 -11.29 10.90
CA ARG A 191 16.99 -10.02 11.53
C ARG A 191 17.58 -10.21 12.92
N GLU A 192 17.05 -11.14 13.71
CA GLU A 192 17.62 -11.50 15.02
C GLU A 192 19.02 -12.12 14.88
N LYS A 193 19.22 -13.03 13.93
CA LYS A 193 20.53 -13.62 13.64
C LYS A 193 21.53 -12.58 13.17
N LEU A 194 21.11 -11.61 12.34
CA LEU A 194 21.94 -10.51 11.90
C LEU A 194 22.38 -9.64 13.10
N ALA A 195 21.44 -9.26 13.97
CA ALA A 195 21.75 -8.48 15.17
C ALA A 195 22.72 -9.23 16.12
N SER A 196 22.55 -10.55 16.25
CA SER A 196 23.47 -11.41 17.01
C SER A 196 24.87 -11.41 16.39
N ALA A 197 24.98 -11.60 15.07
CA ALA A 197 26.26 -11.59 14.35
C ALA A 197 26.95 -10.21 14.42
N GLU A 198 26.19 -9.12 14.33
CA GLU A 198 26.71 -7.76 14.51
C GLU A 198 27.28 -7.55 15.92
N ALA A 199 26.59 -8.06 16.96
CA ALA A 199 27.07 -8.02 18.34
C ALA A 199 28.35 -8.83 18.52
N GLU A 200 28.44 -10.01 17.91
CA GLU A 200 29.64 -10.85 17.93
C GLU A 200 30.83 -10.17 17.23
N ILE A 201 30.62 -9.51 16.08
CA ILE A 201 31.66 -8.73 15.39
C ILE A 201 32.16 -7.58 16.29
N ILE A 202 31.27 -6.88 16.98
CA ILE A 202 31.65 -5.82 17.92
C ILE A 202 32.50 -6.41 19.06
N ASN A 203 32.11 -7.56 19.60
CA ASN A 203 32.82 -8.24 20.68
C ASN A 203 34.23 -8.68 20.24
N LEU A 204 34.36 -9.30 19.06
CA LEU A 204 35.64 -9.70 18.48
C LEU A 204 36.57 -8.50 18.24
N ARG A 205 36.04 -7.39 17.71
CA ARG A 205 36.80 -6.14 17.52
C ARG A 205 37.31 -5.58 18.86
N GLN A 206 36.52 -5.67 19.93
CA GLN A 206 36.96 -5.25 21.26
C GLN A 206 38.03 -6.19 21.84
N HIS A 207 37.92 -7.49 21.63
CA HIS A 207 38.94 -8.46 22.07
C HIS A 207 40.26 -8.31 21.31
N ALA A 208 40.23 -8.04 19.99
CA ALA A 208 41.42 -7.78 19.19
C ALA A 208 42.13 -6.46 19.57
N ALA A 209 41.41 -5.51 20.16
CA ALA A 209 41.94 -4.23 20.62
C ALA A 209 42.50 -4.26 22.06
N ARG A 210 42.49 -5.41 22.76
CA ARG A 210 43.17 -5.53 24.05
C ARG A 210 44.69 -5.50 23.84
N PRO A 211 45.45 -4.66 24.56
CA PRO A 211 46.90 -4.67 24.51
C PRO A 211 47.40 -6.03 25.03
N ARG A 212 48.27 -6.70 24.25
CA ARG A 212 49.02 -7.86 24.75
C ARG A 212 49.85 -7.42 25.96
N PRO A 213 49.93 -8.22 27.03
CA PRO A 213 50.92 -7.97 28.05
C PRO A 213 52.28 -8.33 27.47
N ASP A 214 53.12 -7.33 27.21
CA ASP A 214 54.52 -7.54 26.84
C ASP A 214 55.26 -8.23 28.00
N PRO A 215 55.96 -9.36 27.77
CA PRO A 215 56.97 -9.83 28.69
C PRO A 215 58.21 -8.95 28.54
N LEU A 216 58.60 -8.32 29.65
CA LEU A 216 59.86 -7.62 29.84
C LEU A 216 61.05 -8.40 29.22
N LEU A 217 61.80 -7.81 28.29
CA LEU A 217 63.26 -7.85 28.28
C LEU A 217 63.88 -6.70 27.44
N ASN A 218 64.45 -5.78 28.20
CA ASN A 218 65.66 -4.98 28.04
C ASN A 218 66.57 -5.14 26.78
N MET A 219 67.12 -3.98 26.40
CA MET A 219 68.48 -3.72 25.85
C MET A 219 68.81 -3.81 24.34
N HIS A 220 69.22 -2.63 23.84
CA HIS A 220 70.39 -2.33 22.98
C HIS A 220 70.24 -2.06 21.46
N LYS A 221 70.62 -0.80 21.16
CA LYS A 221 71.51 -0.28 20.11
C LYS A 221 70.89 0.64 19.04
N LYS A 222 71.56 1.79 18.93
CA LYS A 222 71.38 2.87 17.95
C LYS A 222 71.98 2.48 16.60
N SER A 223 71.34 2.92 15.52
CA SER A 223 71.94 3.47 14.30
C SER A 223 70.79 3.92 13.39
N ASN A 224 70.54 5.22 13.28
CA ASN A 224 70.95 6.09 12.17
C ASN A 224 70.62 5.53 10.78
N LEU A 225 69.69 6.17 10.07
CA LEU A 225 69.76 6.43 8.64
C LEU A 225 68.84 7.63 8.29
N SER A 226 69.48 8.68 7.76
CA SER A 226 68.95 9.75 6.89
C SER A 226 68.54 9.13 5.52
N VAL A 227 67.71 9.66 4.61
CA VAL A 227 67.36 11.02 4.15
C VAL A 227 66.00 10.93 3.35
N PRO A 228 65.45 11.97 2.65
CA PRO A 228 64.02 12.29 2.66
C PRO A 228 63.32 12.13 1.29
N ALA A 229 61.98 12.21 1.27
CA ALA A 229 61.17 12.54 0.09
C ALA A 229 59.82 13.04 0.63
N ASP A 230 59.58 14.34 0.69
CA ASP A 230 59.18 15.28 -0.36
C ASP A 230 57.66 15.39 -0.48
N GLU A 231 57.23 16.63 -0.68
CA GLU A 231 55.95 17.21 -0.36
C GLU A 231 54.85 16.81 -1.36
N GLN A 232 53.63 16.58 -0.86
CA GLN A 232 52.47 17.13 -1.56
C GLN A 232 51.29 17.39 -0.61
N GLN A 233 50.90 18.66 -0.63
CA GLN A 233 49.82 19.29 0.11
C GLN A 233 48.45 18.73 -0.28
N SER A 234 47.57 18.57 0.72
CA SER A 234 46.19 19.03 0.60
C SER A 234 45.65 19.45 1.98
N PRO A 235 44.87 20.54 2.06
CA PRO A 235 44.59 21.24 3.31
C PRO A 235 43.45 20.58 4.10
N PRO A 236 43.45 20.67 5.44
CA PRO A 236 42.26 20.44 6.24
C PRO A 236 41.57 21.79 6.48
N THR A 237 40.33 21.93 6.01
CA THR A 237 39.41 22.89 6.65
C THR A 237 38.07 22.22 6.94
N PRO A 238 37.56 22.34 8.18
CA PRO A 238 36.32 21.73 8.62
C PRO A 238 35.15 22.68 8.37
N MET A 239 33.99 22.16 7.94
CA MET A 239 32.76 22.92 8.14
C MET A 239 31.55 22.03 8.42
N GLU A 240 31.01 22.28 9.60
CA GLU A 240 29.72 21.91 10.14
C GLU A 240 28.59 21.99 9.08
N PHE A 241 27.88 20.90 8.81
CA PHE A 241 26.49 20.95 8.32
C PHE A 241 25.78 19.61 8.64
N GLY A 242 25.92 19.17 9.88
CA GLY A 242 25.50 17.84 10.31
C GLY A 242 24.07 17.72 10.83
N ARG A 243 23.13 18.61 10.49
CA ARG A 243 21.69 18.46 10.85
C ARG A 243 20.74 19.21 9.89
N ARG A 244 20.79 18.94 8.57
CA ARG A 244 19.55 18.96 7.77
C ARG A 244 18.97 17.55 7.77
N SER A 245 17.69 17.45 8.07
CA SER A 245 17.01 16.19 8.36
C SER A 245 17.23 15.20 7.20
N LEU A 246 17.35 13.90 7.49
CA LEU A 246 17.53 12.87 6.45
C LEU A 246 16.44 12.97 5.36
N ILE A 247 15.26 13.48 5.73
CA ILE A 247 14.11 13.75 4.86
C ILE A 247 14.35 14.99 3.99
N GLU A 248 14.81 16.12 4.55
CA GLU A 248 15.23 17.29 3.74
C GLU A 248 16.39 16.94 2.82
N ARG A 249 17.39 16.18 3.28
CA ARG A 249 18.50 15.73 2.43
C ARG A 249 18.02 14.82 1.30
N HIS A 250 17.03 13.96 1.56
CA HIS A 250 16.42 13.13 0.53
C HIS A 250 15.63 13.99 -0.47
N GLN A 251 14.88 14.99 0.00
CA GLN A 251 14.14 15.92 -0.84
C GLN A 251 15.08 16.79 -1.70
N GLU A 252 16.13 17.35 -1.11
CA GLU A 252 17.20 18.10 -1.79
C GLU A 252 17.93 17.21 -2.82
N SER A 253 18.19 15.94 -2.49
CA SER A 253 18.84 14.99 -3.41
C SER A 253 17.93 14.60 -4.58
N VAL A 254 16.63 14.46 -4.31
CA VAL A 254 15.61 14.25 -5.35
C VAL A 254 15.51 15.46 -6.26
N GLU A 255 15.47 16.68 -5.71
CA GLU A 255 15.42 17.92 -6.49
C GLU A 255 16.70 18.12 -7.32
N ALA A 256 17.87 17.79 -6.77
CA ALA A 256 19.13 17.80 -7.51
C ALA A 256 19.11 16.82 -8.70
N LEU A 257 18.55 15.62 -8.52
CA LEU A 257 18.38 14.67 -9.63
C LEU A 257 17.42 15.21 -10.68
N ILE A 258 16.27 15.76 -10.26
CA ILE A 258 15.29 16.35 -11.18
C ILE A 258 15.94 17.47 -12.02
N ASN A 259 16.69 18.37 -11.39
CA ASN A 259 17.39 19.43 -12.10
C ASN A 259 18.44 18.88 -13.07
N CYS A 260 19.22 17.89 -12.64
CA CYS A 260 20.22 17.24 -13.48
C CYS A 260 19.60 16.57 -14.71
N VAL A 261 18.46 15.90 -14.55
CA VAL A 261 17.73 15.25 -15.66
C VAL A 261 17.09 16.26 -16.59
N ASN A 262 16.64 17.39 -16.05
CA ASN A 262 16.02 18.47 -16.83
C ASN A 262 17.03 19.18 -17.76
N GLU A 263 18.31 19.14 -17.40
CA GLU A 263 19.41 19.51 -18.29
C GLU A 263 19.69 18.35 -19.27
N ASN A 264 19.79 18.61 -20.57
CA ASN A 264 20.08 17.59 -21.58
C ASN A 264 21.55 17.11 -21.42
N ILE A 265 21.77 16.12 -20.54
CA ILE A 265 23.08 15.54 -20.21
C ILE A 265 23.70 14.74 -21.39
N GLY A 266 22.91 14.44 -22.43
CA GLY A 266 23.40 13.80 -23.65
C GLY A 266 23.75 12.31 -23.49
N PHE A 267 24.61 11.83 -24.37
CA PHE A 267 25.03 10.42 -24.47
C PHE A 267 26.51 10.27 -24.12
N SER A 268 26.85 9.20 -23.39
CA SER A 268 28.23 8.73 -23.23
C SER A 268 28.33 7.32 -23.81
N GLU A 269 29.26 7.12 -24.76
CA GLU A 269 29.47 5.82 -25.42
C GLU A 269 28.19 5.20 -26.03
N GLY A 270 27.29 6.04 -26.57
CA GLY A 270 26.00 5.61 -27.13
C GLY A 270 24.94 5.22 -26.09
N LYS A 271 25.21 5.40 -24.79
CA LYS A 271 24.24 5.19 -23.71
C LYS A 271 23.66 6.52 -23.24
N PRO A 272 22.32 6.62 -23.08
CA PRO A 272 21.68 7.81 -22.53
C PRO A 272 22.09 8.01 -21.06
N VAL A 273 22.80 9.11 -20.78
CA VAL A 273 23.38 9.35 -19.46
C VAL A 273 22.29 9.59 -18.41
N ALA A 274 21.24 10.34 -18.76
CA ALA A 274 20.16 10.63 -17.82
C ALA A 274 19.44 9.35 -17.36
N ALA A 275 19.17 8.40 -18.27
CA ALA A 275 18.57 7.11 -17.92
C ALA A 275 19.41 6.32 -16.89
N ILE A 276 20.72 6.26 -17.07
CA ILE A 276 21.63 5.53 -16.16
C ILE A 276 21.71 6.24 -14.80
N THR A 277 21.81 7.56 -14.81
CA THR A 277 21.88 8.37 -13.59
C THR A 277 20.61 8.23 -12.77
N ILE A 278 19.44 8.34 -13.39
CA ILE A 278 18.13 8.12 -12.74
C ILE A 278 18.10 6.73 -12.10
N TYR A 279 18.42 5.69 -12.88
CA TYR A 279 18.38 4.32 -12.37
C TYR A 279 19.31 4.11 -11.16
N LYS A 280 20.54 4.62 -11.22
CA LYS A 280 21.50 4.53 -10.11
C LYS A 280 20.99 5.25 -8.86
N CYS A 281 20.36 6.41 -9.00
CA CYS A 281 19.78 7.17 -7.90
C CYS A 281 18.59 6.42 -7.27
N LEU A 282 17.67 5.90 -8.09
CA LEU A 282 16.53 5.10 -7.61
C LEU A 282 16.99 3.85 -6.85
N LEU A 283 18.04 3.19 -7.33
CA LEU A 283 18.62 2.03 -6.65
C LEU A 283 19.29 2.41 -5.32
N HIS A 284 20.06 3.50 -5.30
CA HIS A 284 20.74 3.97 -4.09
C HIS A 284 19.75 4.36 -2.98
N TRP A 285 18.65 5.01 -3.35
CA TRP A 285 17.60 5.42 -2.42
C TRP A 285 16.60 4.31 -2.07
N ARG A 286 16.76 3.10 -2.62
CA ARG A 286 15.84 1.96 -2.45
C ARG A 286 14.39 2.33 -2.71
N THR A 287 14.13 3.16 -3.73
CA THR A 287 12.77 3.66 -4.01
C THR A 287 11.78 2.56 -4.36
N PHE A 288 12.26 1.37 -4.71
CA PHE A 288 11.45 0.17 -4.98
C PHE A 288 10.91 -0.52 -3.71
N GLU A 289 11.46 -0.22 -2.53
CA GLU A 289 11.01 -0.77 -1.23
C GLU A 289 10.11 0.21 -0.45
N ALA A 290 10.01 1.46 -0.90
CA ALA A 290 9.26 2.51 -0.22
C ALA A 290 7.82 2.57 -0.73
N GLU A 291 6.83 2.42 0.17
CA GLU A 291 5.42 2.22 -0.20
C GLU A 291 4.78 3.37 -1.01
N LYS A 292 5.33 4.61 -1.00
CA LYS A 292 4.90 5.72 -1.87
C LYS A 292 6.02 6.75 -2.10
N THR A 293 6.66 6.77 -3.27
CA THR A 293 7.57 7.86 -3.68
C THR A 293 7.03 8.60 -4.91
N ASN A 294 6.87 9.92 -4.81
CA ASN A 294 6.41 10.79 -5.93
C ASN A 294 7.48 11.03 -7.01
N ILE A 295 8.67 10.44 -6.88
CA ILE A 295 9.78 10.59 -7.82
C ILE A 295 9.41 10.07 -9.22
N PHE A 296 8.67 8.96 -9.31
CA PHE A 296 8.26 8.38 -10.59
C PHE A 296 7.28 9.30 -11.32
N ASP A 297 6.27 9.84 -10.64
CA ASP A 297 5.31 10.77 -11.24
C ASP A 297 6.00 12.05 -11.74
N ARG A 298 6.97 12.57 -10.97
CA ARG A 298 7.76 13.75 -11.38
C ARG A 298 8.64 13.47 -12.59
N LEU A 299 9.30 12.30 -12.65
CA LEU A 299 10.10 11.90 -13.82
C LEU A 299 9.23 11.69 -15.06
N ILE A 300 8.07 11.07 -14.91
CA ILE A 300 7.08 10.90 -16.01
C ILE A 300 6.63 12.27 -16.51
N GLN A 301 6.37 13.22 -15.62
CA GLN A 301 5.96 14.57 -15.98
C GLN A 301 7.07 15.31 -16.75
N ILE A 302 8.34 15.17 -16.35
CA ILE A 302 9.48 15.77 -17.05
C ILE A 302 9.60 15.18 -18.45
N PHE A 303 9.65 13.85 -18.58
CA PHE A 303 9.73 13.19 -19.90
C PHE A 303 8.55 13.58 -20.80
N SER A 304 7.33 13.60 -20.26
CA SER A 304 6.14 13.99 -21.03
C SER A 304 6.21 15.44 -21.47
N SER A 305 6.61 16.36 -20.58
CA SER A 305 6.74 17.79 -20.91
C SER A 305 7.83 18.05 -21.96
N ALA A 306 8.94 17.32 -21.88
CA ALA A 306 10.06 17.43 -22.80
C ALA A 306 9.74 16.82 -24.17
N MET A 307 8.95 15.74 -24.22
CA MET A 307 8.47 15.14 -25.47
C MET A 307 7.39 15.99 -26.16
N GLN A 308 6.68 16.84 -25.41
CA GLN A 308 5.61 17.67 -25.94
C GLN A 308 6.09 19.04 -26.44
N LYS A 309 7.21 19.55 -25.93
CA LYS A 309 7.91 20.72 -26.46
C LYS A 309 8.67 20.35 -27.75
N GLN A 310 7.97 20.05 -28.84
CA GLN A 310 8.54 19.56 -30.12
C GLN A 310 9.49 20.57 -30.84
N ASP A 311 10.50 21.09 -30.16
CA ASP A 311 11.39 22.15 -30.62
C ASP A 311 12.48 21.60 -31.57
N SER A 312 12.80 20.29 -31.49
CA SER A 312 13.77 19.61 -32.36
C SER A 312 13.59 18.09 -32.38
N ASN A 313 13.73 17.47 -33.57
CA ASN A 313 13.73 16.00 -33.73
C ASN A 313 14.87 15.32 -32.97
N ALA A 314 16.01 16.01 -32.79
CA ALA A 314 17.15 15.48 -32.05
C ALA A 314 16.85 15.39 -30.54
N ASP A 315 16.14 16.39 -29.99
CA ASP A 315 15.74 16.39 -28.58
C ASP A 315 14.67 15.33 -28.32
N LEU A 316 13.69 15.18 -29.23
CA LEU A 316 12.71 14.11 -29.14
C LEU A 316 13.38 12.72 -29.17
N ALA A 317 14.33 12.50 -30.08
CA ALA A 317 15.08 11.24 -30.15
C ALA A 317 15.90 10.99 -28.89
N TYR A 318 16.52 12.02 -28.31
CA TYR A 318 17.21 11.94 -27.03
C TYR A 318 16.26 11.52 -25.89
N TRP A 319 15.12 12.20 -25.73
CA TRP A 319 14.17 11.90 -24.66
C TRP A 319 13.53 10.51 -24.80
N LEU A 320 13.19 10.10 -26.03
CA LEU A 320 12.70 8.75 -26.33
C LEU A 320 13.77 7.67 -26.05
N SER A 321 15.03 7.93 -26.39
CA SER A 321 16.13 7.03 -26.09
C SER A 321 16.37 6.89 -24.59
N ASN A 322 16.24 7.98 -23.82
CA ASN A 322 16.34 7.95 -22.37
C ASN A 322 15.18 7.17 -21.74
N ALA A 323 13.94 7.46 -22.15
CA ALA A 323 12.75 6.80 -21.62
C ALA A 323 12.75 5.29 -21.89
N SER A 324 13.05 4.88 -23.13
CA SER A 324 13.13 3.46 -23.51
C SER A 324 14.26 2.72 -22.78
N SER A 325 15.45 3.33 -22.66
CA SER A 325 16.57 2.73 -21.95
C SER A 325 16.29 2.59 -20.46
N LEU A 326 15.70 3.61 -19.83
CA LEU A 326 15.29 3.55 -18.43
C LEU A 326 14.26 2.45 -18.21
N LEU A 327 13.24 2.34 -19.07
CA LEU A 327 12.22 1.29 -19.02
C LEU A 327 12.83 -0.11 -19.11
N ILE A 328 13.75 -0.34 -20.05
CA ILE A 328 14.43 -1.63 -20.21
C ILE A 328 15.23 -2.00 -18.96
N ILE A 329 15.95 -1.05 -18.38
CA ILE A 329 16.76 -1.28 -17.16
C ILE A 329 15.83 -1.59 -15.98
N LEU A 330 14.74 -0.83 -15.81
CA LEU A 330 13.75 -1.06 -14.77
C LEU A 330 13.08 -2.43 -14.90
N GLN A 331 12.64 -2.81 -16.11
CA GLN A 331 12.05 -4.11 -16.40
C GLN A 331 13.01 -5.26 -16.09
N LYS A 332 14.31 -5.12 -16.42
CA LYS A 332 15.33 -6.13 -16.08
C LYS A 332 15.55 -6.24 -14.57
N SER A 333 15.50 -5.13 -13.84
CA SER A 333 15.66 -5.14 -12.38
C SER A 333 14.43 -5.63 -11.62
N LEU A 334 13.23 -5.51 -12.19
CA LEU A 334 11.97 -5.95 -11.60
C LEU A 334 11.57 -7.37 -12.04
N LYS A 335 12.30 -7.97 -12.98
CA LYS A 335 12.03 -9.34 -13.41
C LYS A 335 12.43 -10.30 -12.29
N PRO A 336 11.52 -11.14 -11.76
CA PRO A 336 11.87 -12.15 -10.78
C PRO A 336 12.89 -13.10 -11.38
N ALA A 337 13.89 -13.52 -10.60
CA ALA A 337 14.89 -14.50 -11.00
C ALA A 337 14.19 -15.83 -11.33
N GLY A 338 13.80 -16.01 -12.59
CA GLY A 338 13.01 -17.15 -13.02
C GLY A 338 12.35 -16.93 -14.38
N THR A 339 13.14 -16.87 -15.45
CA THR A 339 12.76 -17.37 -16.78
C THR A 339 14.03 -17.38 -17.62
N VAL A 340 14.74 -18.50 -17.56
CA VAL A 340 15.71 -18.89 -18.59
C VAL A 340 14.93 -18.96 -19.90
N THR A 341 15.11 -17.96 -20.77
CA THR A 341 14.64 -18.04 -22.14
C THR A 341 15.72 -18.79 -22.90
N THR A 342 15.41 -20.02 -23.26
CA THR A 342 16.21 -20.81 -24.21
C THR A 342 16.30 -20.04 -25.53
N PRO A 343 17.49 -19.97 -26.16
CA PRO A 343 17.61 -19.33 -27.47
C PRO A 343 16.99 -20.25 -28.53
N LEU A 344 15.95 -19.75 -29.21
CA LEU A 344 15.47 -20.35 -30.46
C LEU A 344 16.61 -20.29 -31.50
N LYS A 345 17.17 -21.45 -31.84
CA LYS A 345 17.95 -21.61 -33.07
C LYS A 345 17.01 -21.40 -34.26
N ARG A 346 17.30 -20.39 -35.09
CA ARG A 346 16.79 -20.35 -36.47
C ARG A 346 17.60 -21.35 -37.29
N THR A 347 16.87 -22.17 -38.04
CA THR A 347 17.31 -23.06 -39.12
C THR A 347 18.09 -22.34 -40.20
#